data_AF-A0A558B8V9-F1
#
_entry.id   AF-A0A558B8V9-F1
#
_cell.length_a   1.000
_cell.length_b   1.000
_cell.length_c   1.000
_cell.angle_alpha   90.00
_cell.angle_beta   90.00
_cell.angle_gamma   90.00
#
_symmetry.space_group_name_H-M   'P 1'
#
loop_
_entity.id
_entity.type
_entity.pdbx_description
1 polymer ?
#
loop_
_entity_poly.entity_id
_entity_poly.type
_entity_poly.pdbx_seq_one_letter_code
_entity_poly.pdbx_strand_id
1 'polypeptide(L)'
;MAIQILFDSGCVTIPEKKIRLRSHLPNEADLIEDFVFPSRCVVFQDCVYETRVREEESLRRWRPDLTATLKNDAILYVEVAVTHESEIEKTRDLDNLMEIDLSRLPRAIVDDAEKFERQVLELAPRKWFRCSLYDDLPIVHKKLEALKTRHEYERQARQEVQARFDREKARKTEARSQHASKIAALHAVMENTGYAERMNYLSGLSEAGIAYAKQQLAGECGSGEALPAAVNRSVSGDWLFNGHPIAWQGFIFDNYIYRKSPGKLLRADSIADAVVREFGLASWAEELLSYSKTKRFNPPAIWFLDDSENRHLLKPELVVGFYLQSLSRPPFSYLKTRFKHQQYFIRFSSIEQKKASEEKARKAEKAKLQAAQEQANIEAARRERNEMLKEQASLKKWLPEHERLERNIKRLAEMWYQGHKKAYLCGYCHCPFIVRIPANVNAHSG
;
A
#
# COMPACT_ATOMS: atom_id res chain seq x y z
N MET A 1 -59.33 33.26 -23.85
CA MET A 1 -58.13 33.72 -24.58
C MET A 1 -57.13 32.58 -24.78
N ALA A 2 -56.65 31.90 -23.72
CA ALA A 2 -55.71 30.78 -23.88
C ALA A 2 -56.22 29.61 -24.76
N ILE A 3 -57.47 29.21 -24.56
CA ILE A 3 -58.12 28.16 -25.38
C ILE A 3 -58.16 28.55 -26.86
N GLN A 4 -58.46 29.83 -27.15
CA GLN A 4 -58.47 30.38 -28.51
C GLN A 4 -57.08 30.38 -29.15
N ILE A 5 -56.05 30.74 -28.38
CA ILE A 5 -54.66 30.70 -28.85
C ILE A 5 -54.25 29.27 -29.25
N LEU A 6 -54.57 28.27 -28.42
CA LEU A 6 -54.29 26.86 -28.73
C LEU A 6 -55.02 26.41 -30.00
N PHE A 7 -56.31 26.75 -30.12
CA PHE A 7 -57.13 26.43 -31.28
C PHE A 7 -56.56 27.05 -32.57
N ASP A 8 -56.27 28.37 -32.55
CA ASP A 8 -55.79 29.11 -33.72
C ASP A 8 -54.37 28.68 -34.14
N SER A 9 -53.51 28.35 -33.16
CA SER A 9 -52.15 27.87 -33.45
C SER A 9 -52.12 26.50 -34.12
N GLY A 10 -53.21 25.71 -33.99
CA GLY A 10 -53.29 24.35 -34.51
C GLY A 10 -52.25 23.38 -33.92
N CYS A 11 -51.59 23.73 -32.80
CA CYS A 11 -50.55 22.92 -32.21
C CYS A 11 -50.42 23.13 -30.70
N VAL A 12 -49.72 22.21 -30.05
CA VAL A 12 -49.41 22.33 -28.62
C VAL A 12 -48.15 21.57 -28.25
N THR A 13 -47.41 22.10 -27.28
CA THR A 13 -46.32 21.36 -26.65
C THR A 13 -46.89 20.34 -25.67
N ILE A 14 -46.60 19.05 -25.85
CA ILE A 14 -46.98 18.00 -24.89
C ILE A 14 -45.84 17.74 -23.89
N PRO A 15 -46.12 17.49 -22.61
CA PRO A 15 -45.08 17.30 -21.60
C PRO A 15 -44.31 15.98 -21.78
N GLU A 16 -43.12 15.91 -21.16
CA GLU A 16 -42.33 14.68 -21.07
C GLU A 16 -43.16 13.53 -20.48
N LYS A 17 -43.05 12.34 -21.08
CA LYS A 17 -43.64 11.10 -20.54
C LYS A 17 -42.54 10.13 -20.16
N LYS A 18 -42.59 9.68 -18.91
CA LYS A 18 -41.71 8.64 -18.37
C LYS A 18 -42.49 7.33 -18.24
N ILE A 19 -42.03 6.27 -18.91
CA ILE A 19 -42.57 4.92 -18.81
C ILE A 19 -41.61 4.08 -17.98
N ARG A 20 -42.12 3.39 -16.97
CA ARG A 20 -41.33 2.46 -16.16
C ARG A 20 -41.45 1.06 -16.74
N LEU A 21 -40.39 0.61 -17.41
CA LEU A 21 -40.28 -0.75 -17.93
C LEU A 21 -39.85 -1.70 -16.81
N ARG A 22 -40.45 -2.89 -16.80
CA ARG A 22 -40.17 -3.92 -15.79
C ARG A 22 -40.03 -5.28 -16.45
N SER A 23 -38.91 -5.93 -16.18
CA SER A 23 -38.73 -7.35 -16.46
C SER A 23 -38.80 -8.14 -15.15
N HIS A 24 -39.75 -9.08 -15.09
CA HIS A 24 -39.91 -9.99 -13.97
C HIS A 24 -39.35 -11.37 -14.35
N LEU A 25 -38.52 -11.94 -13.50
CA LEU A 25 -38.08 -13.33 -13.60
C LEU A 25 -38.40 -14.07 -12.29
N PRO A 26 -38.85 -15.33 -12.33
CA PRO A 26 -39.15 -16.07 -11.11
C PRO A 26 -37.93 -16.18 -10.19
N ASN A 27 -38.14 -15.90 -8.90
CA ASN A 27 -37.12 -15.96 -7.84
C ASN A 27 -35.94 -14.99 -8.01
N GLU A 28 -36.07 -13.95 -8.84
CA GLU A 28 -35.10 -12.86 -8.98
C GLU A 28 -35.78 -11.53 -8.65
N ALA A 29 -34.98 -10.51 -8.33
CA ALA A 29 -35.50 -9.16 -8.19
C ALA A 29 -35.92 -8.60 -9.56
N ASP A 30 -36.98 -7.80 -9.59
CA ASP A 30 -37.41 -7.13 -10.82
C ASP A 30 -36.31 -6.21 -11.37
N LEU A 31 -36.01 -6.32 -12.66
CA LEU A 31 -35.16 -5.36 -13.35
C LEU A 31 -36.04 -4.23 -13.88
N ILE A 32 -35.83 -3.02 -13.36
CA ILE A 32 -36.63 -1.83 -13.65
C ILE A 32 -35.77 -0.82 -14.39
N GLU A 33 -36.27 -0.30 -15.51
CA GLU A 33 -35.63 0.75 -16.29
C GLU A 33 -36.66 1.81 -16.69
N ASP A 34 -36.30 3.08 -16.55
CA ASP A 34 -37.16 4.18 -16.97
C ASP A 34 -36.85 4.57 -18.42
N PHE A 35 -37.88 4.66 -19.26
CA PHE A 35 -37.79 5.11 -20.64
C PHE A 35 -38.53 6.44 -20.81
N VAL A 36 -37.82 7.45 -21.32
CA VAL A 36 -38.28 8.84 -21.35
C VAL A 36 -38.57 9.26 -22.78
N PHE A 37 -39.79 9.77 -23.00
CA PHE A 37 -40.19 10.49 -24.19
C PHE A 37 -40.13 12.00 -23.90
N PRO A 38 -39.22 12.74 -24.57
CA PRO A 38 -39.04 14.15 -24.29
C PRO A 38 -40.28 14.97 -24.68
N SER A 39 -40.44 16.13 -24.04
CA SER A 39 -41.41 17.15 -24.43
C SER A 39 -41.24 17.53 -25.91
N ARG A 40 -42.36 17.73 -26.62
CA ARG A 40 -42.35 18.09 -28.06
C ARG A 40 -43.62 18.81 -28.48
N CYS A 41 -43.54 19.61 -29.53
CA CYS A 41 -44.72 20.20 -30.17
C CYS A 41 -45.41 19.17 -31.07
N VAL A 42 -46.73 19.06 -30.95
CA VAL A 42 -47.59 18.25 -31.81
C VAL A 42 -48.60 19.14 -32.52
N VAL A 43 -48.90 18.81 -33.78
CA VAL A 43 -49.85 19.55 -34.62
C VAL A 43 -51.17 18.81 -34.66
N PHE A 44 -52.27 19.55 -34.51
CA PHE A 44 -53.62 19.04 -34.61
C PHE A 44 -53.98 18.75 -36.07
N GLN A 45 -54.56 17.59 -36.32
CA GLN A 45 -55.24 17.28 -37.58
C GLN A 45 -56.66 17.86 -37.57
N ASP A 46 -57.31 17.77 -36.41
CA ASP A 46 -58.59 18.40 -36.11
C ASP A 46 -58.59 18.84 -34.64
N CYS A 47 -59.32 19.90 -34.32
CA CYS A 47 -59.42 20.43 -32.96
C CYS A 47 -60.81 21.02 -32.78
N VAL A 48 -61.48 20.67 -31.68
CA VAL A 48 -62.86 21.07 -31.42
C VAL A 48 -62.99 21.65 -30.01
N TYR A 49 -63.76 22.74 -29.91
CA TYR A 49 -64.28 23.23 -28.64
C TYR A 49 -65.45 22.36 -28.17
N GLU A 50 -65.39 21.78 -26.98
CA GLU A 50 -66.52 21.00 -26.47
C GLU A 50 -67.74 21.85 -26.03
N THR A 51 -67.67 23.18 -26.13
CA THR A 51 -68.86 24.04 -26.03
C THR A 51 -69.80 23.94 -27.25
N ARG A 52 -69.42 23.21 -28.32
CA ARG A 52 -70.23 23.01 -29.54
C ARG A 52 -70.54 21.54 -29.88
N VAL A 53 -70.54 20.63 -28.91
CA VAL A 53 -71.09 19.28 -29.14
C VAL A 53 -72.61 19.33 -29.04
N ARG A 54 -73.32 18.81 -30.06
CA ARG A 54 -74.79 18.70 -30.08
C ARG A 54 -75.27 17.96 -28.83
N GLU A 55 -76.45 18.31 -28.32
CA GLU A 55 -77.05 17.84 -27.06
C GLU A 55 -77.12 16.30 -26.88
N GLU A 56 -76.87 15.52 -27.94
CA GLU A 56 -76.99 14.05 -27.98
C GLU A 56 -75.81 13.28 -27.34
N GLU A 57 -74.67 13.89 -27.02
CA GLU A 57 -73.53 13.22 -26.34
C GLU A 57 -73.38 13.55 -24.83
N SER A 58 -74.44 14.09 -24.22
CA SER A 58 -74.45 14.64 -22.85
C SER A 58 -74.44 13.60 -21.69
N LEU A 59 -73.83 12.42 -21.88
CA LEU A 59 -73.68 11.40 -20.83
C LEU A 59 -72.33 11.46 -20.08
N ARG A 60 -71.36 12.29 -20.51
CA ARG A 60 -70.05 12.40 -19.84
C ARG A 60 -70.11 13.35 -18.65
N ARG A 61 -69.60 12.87 -17.50
CA ARG A 61 -69.58 13.59 -16.20
C ARG A 61 -68.53 14.71 -16.14
N TRP A 62 -67.58 14.74 -17.08
CA TRP A 62 -66.48 15.70 -17.18
C TRP A 62 -66.22 16.08 -18.66
N ARG A 63 -65.86 17.33 -18.92
CA ARG A 63 -65.63 17.90 -20.27
C ARG A 63 -64.31 18.66 -20.32
N PRO A 64 -63.38 18.31 -21.21
CA PRO A 64 -62.14 19.07 -21.41
C PRO A 64 -62.38 20.40 -22.12
N ASP A 65 -61.48 21.36 -21.93
CA ASP A 65 -61.50 22.63 -22.67
C ASP A 65 -61.32 22.44 -24.19
N LEU A 66 -60.42 21.52 -24.59
CA LEU A 66 -60.16 21.18 -25.99
C LEU A 66 -60.02 19.68 -26.19
N THR A 67 -60.59 19.21 -27.29
CA THR A 67 -60.39 17.86 -27.81
C THR A 67 -59.71 17.97 -29.16
N ALA A 68 -58.48 17.46 -29.25
CA ALA A 68 -57.68 17.49 -30.47
C ALA A 68 -57.41 16.08 -31.00
N THR A 69 -57.61 15.91 -32.30
CA THR A 69 -57.18 14.72 -33.03
C THR A 69 -55.78 14.98 -33.58
N LEU A 70 -54.83 14.14 -33.20
CA LEU A 70 -53.44 14.20 -33.68
C LEU A 70 -53.32 13.53 -35.05
N LYS A 71 -52.19 13.75 -35.75
CA LYS A 71 -51.91 13.16 -37.08
C LYS A 71 -51.95 11.63 -37.16
N ASN A 72 -51.88 10.95 -36.02
CA ASN A 72 -51.98 9.49 -35.90
C ASN A 72 -53.38 9.04 -35.45
N ASP A 73 -54.39 9.89 -35.64
CA ASP A 73 -55.79 9.71 -35.22
C ASP A 73 -55.99 9.53 -33.71
N ALA A 74 -54.95 9.77 -32.91
CA ALA A 74 -55.05 9.70 -31.47
C ALA A 74 -55.74 10.97 -30.91
N ILE A 75 -56.62 10.76 -29.93
CA ILE A 75 -57.32 11.84 -29.25
C ILE A 75 -56.45 12.34 -28.08
N LEU A 76 -56.23 13.65 -28.05
CA LEU A 76 -55.55 14.38 -26.98
C LEU A 76 -56.56 15.34 -26.34
N TYR A 77 -56.80 15.17 -25.05
CA TYR A 77 -57.60 16.11 -24.28
C TYR A 77 -56.68 17.13 -23.62
N VAL A 78 -57.05 18.41 -23.70
CA VAL A 78 -56.27 19.51 -23.13
C VAL A 78 -57.14 20.31 -22.19
N GLU A 79 -56.65 20.48 -20.97
CA GLU A 79 -57.25 21.30 -19.93
C GLU A 79 -56.36 22.51 -19.65
N VAL A 80 -56.96 23.70 -19.52
CA VAL A 80 -56.26 24.95 -19.22
C VAL A 80 -56.67 25.44 -17.83
N ALA A 81 -55.78 25.26 -16.85
CA ALA A 81 -56.04 25.67 -15.47
C ALA A 81 -55.71 27.16 -15.25
N VAL A 82 -56.69 27.98 -14.84
CA VAL A 82 -56.55 29.45 -14.68
C VAL A 82 -56.65 29.93 -13.23
N THR A 83 -57.40 29.24 -12.36
CA THR A 83 -57.60 29.69 -10.96
C THR A 83 -57.29 28.63 -9.91
N HIS A 84 -57.45 27.35 -10.24
CA HIS A 84 -57.14 26.20 -9.37
C HIS A 84 -56.62 25.04 -10.23
N GLU A 85 -55.69 24.21 -9.70
CA GLU A 85 -55.29 22.96 -10.37
C GLU A 85 -56.51 22.03 -10.50
N SER A 86 -56.65 21.33 -11.62
CA SER A 86 -57.77 20.42 -11.83
C SER A 86 -57.65 19.22 -10.86
N GLU A 87 -58.73 18.95 -10.12
CA GLU A 87 -58.77 17.84 -9.15
C GLU A 87 -58.65 16.49 -9.88
N ILE A 88 -57.66 15.68 -9.50
CA ILE A 88 -57.35 14.34 -10.06
C ILE A 88 -58.57 13.39 -10.05
N GLU A 89 -59.55 13.62 -9.18
CA GLU A 89 -60.77 12.81 -9.10
C GLU A 89 -61.75 13.05 -10.25
N LYS A 90 -61.69 14.22 -10.90
CA LYS A 90 -62.59 14.59 -12.00
C LYS A 90 -62.16 14.03 -13.35
N THR A 91 -60.92 13.53 -13.46
CA THR A 91 -60.26 13.23 -14.74
C THR A 91 -59.99 11.73 -14.98
N ARG A 92 -60.45 10.85 -14.08
CA ARG A 92 -60.18 9.39 -14.12
C ARG A 92 -60.67 8.69 -15.39
N ASP A 93 -61.75 9.21 -15.98
CA ASP A 93 -62.44 8.58 -17.10
C ASP A 93 -61.84 8.93 -18.47
N LEU A 94 -60.92 9.90 -18.53
CA LEU A 94 -60.24 10.27 -19.77
C LEU A 94 -58.79 9.81 -19.79
N ASP A 95 -58.40 9.23 -20.91
CA ASP A 95 -57.03 8.90 -21.23
C ASP A 95 -56.44 9.94 -22.20
N ASN A 96 -55.13 10.12 -22.19
CA ASN A 96 -54.41 11.13 -22.96
C ASN A 96 -54.86 12.56 -22.61
N LEU A 97 -55.05 12.83 -21.33
CA LEU A 97 -55.36 14.16 -20.80
C LEU A 97 -54.08 14.83 -20.30
N MET A 98 -53.82 16.03 -20.83
CA MET A 98 -52.79 16.92 -20.31
C MET A 98 -53.36 18.23 -19.79
N GLU A 99 -52.69 18.79 -18.79
CA GLU A 99 -52.99 20.11 -18.23
C GLU A 99 -51.94 21.12 -18.67
N ILE A 100 -52.37 22.34 -18.96
CA ILE A 100 -51.53 23.52 -19.08
C ILE A 100 -51.89 24.45 -17.90
N ASP A 101 -50.95 24.63 -16.98
CA ASP A 101 -51.17 25.45 -15.78
C ASP A 101 -50.81 26.91 -16.05
N LEU A 102 -51.84 27.76 -16.13
CA LEU A 102 -51.71 29.22 -16.26
C LEU A 102 -52.05 29.95 -14.94
N SER A 103 -52.36 29.23 -13.87
CA SER A 103 -52.91 29.79 -12.62
C SER A 103 -51.96 30.75 -11.90
N ARG A 104 -50.66 30.65 -12.18
CA ARG A 104 -49.60 31.45 -11.55
C ARG A 104 -49.04 32.55 -12.47
N LEU A 105 -49.68 32.84 -13.61
CA LEU A 105 -49.19 33.87 -14.52
C LEU A 105 -49.38 35.29 -13.95
N PRO A 106 -48.32 36.13 -13.91
CA PRO A 106 -48.44 37.53 -13.53
C PRO A 106 -49.33 38.32 -14.51
N ARG A 107 -50.11 39.28 -14.01
CA ARG A 107 -50.97 40.15 -14.85
C ARG A 107 -50.20 40.84 -15.98
N ALA A 108 -48.98 41.30 -15.70
CA ALA A 108 -48.11 41.93 -16.71
C ALA A 108 -47.77 41.03 -17.91
N ILE A 109 -47.89 39.71 -17.77
CA ILE A 109 -47.76 38.75 -18.87
C ILE A 109 -49.11 38.52 -19.56
N VAL A 110 -50.21 38.48 -18.81
CA VAL A 110 -51.56 38.27 -19.34
C VAL A 110 -52.02 39.45 -20.21
N ASP A 111 -51.65 40.66 -19.84
CA ASP A 111 -52.01 41.90 -20.55
C ASP A 111 -51.18 42.13 -21.83
N ASP A 112 -50.09 41.37 -22.02
CA ASP A 112 -49.21 41.41 -23.19
C ASP A 112 -49.50 40.20 -24.09
N ALA A 113 -50.14 40.45 -25.24
CA ALA A 113 -50.65 39.40 -26.12
C ALA A 113 -49.55 38.42 -26.59
N GLU A 114 -48.38 38.94 -27.00
CA GLU A 114 -47.27 38.11 -27.50
C GLU A 114 -46.67 37.27 -26.36
N LYS A 115 -46.48 37.87 -25.19
CA LYS A 115 -45.95 37.13 -24.02
C LYS A 115 -46.94 36.09 -23.53
N PHE A 116 -48.24 36.39 -23.53
CA PHE A 116 -49.28 35.46 -23.12
C PHE A 116 -49.39 34.27 -24.09
N GLU A 117 -49.37 34.54 -25.39
CA GLU A 117 -49.37 33.51 -26.43
C GLU A 117 -48.21 32.52 -26.26
N ARG A 118 -46.99 33.04 -26.04
CA ARG A 118 -45.82 32.19 -25.80
C ARG A 118 -45.93 31.34 -24.53
N GLN A 119 -46.56 31.85 -23.47
CA GLN A 119 -46.83 31.04 -22.27
C GLN A 119 -47.76 29.88 -22.57
N VAL A 120 -48.88 30.16 -23.25
CA VAL A 120 -49.90 29.17 -23.60
C VAL A 120 -49.34 28.07 -24.49
N LEU A 121 -48.54 28.42 -25.50
CA LEU A 121 -48.02 27.47 -26.49
C LEU A 121 -46.78 26.69 -26.03
N GLU A 122 -45.91 27.31 -25.23
CA GLU A 122 -44.56 26.75 -24.98
C GLU A 122 -44.14 26.73 -23.51
N LEU A 123 -44.34 27.80 -22.75
CA LEU A 123 -43.59 27.99 -21.50
C LEU A 123 -44.32 27.56 -20.22
N ALA A 124 -45.65 27.55 -20.22
CA ALA A 124 -46.43 27.19 -19.04
C ALA A 124 -46.13 25.73 -18.59
N PRO A 125 -46.14 25.44 -17.28
CA PRO A 125 -46.01 24.07 -16.79
C PRO A 125 -47.07 23.14 -17.39
N ARG A 126 -46.65 21.95 -17.77
CA ARG A 126 -47.53 20.92 -18.35
C ARG A 126 -47.34 19.59 -17.66
N LYS A 127 -48.44 18.89 -17.42
CA LYS A 127 -48.41 17.55 -16.82
C LYS A 127 -49.41 16.62 -17.48
N TRP A 128 -49.06 15.33 -17.54
CA TRP A 128 -49.99 14.27 -17.89
C TRP A 128 -50.81 13.90 -16.66
N PHE A 129 -52.14 13.88 -16.77
CA PHE A 129 -52.99 13.23 -15.77
C PHE A 129 -53.09 11.74 -16.04
N ARG A 130 -53.34 11.37 -17.30
CA ARG A 130 -53.32 10.00 -17.80
C ARG A 130 -52.89 10.02 -19.26
N CYS A 131 -52.06 9.07 -19.67
CA CYS A 131 -51.54 9.04 -21.03
C CYS A 131 -51.06 7.64 -21.39
N SER A 132 -51.79 6.98 -22.27
CA SER A 132 -51.43 5.68 -22.87
C SER A 132 -50.93 5.80 -24.31
N LEU A 133 -50.85 7.03 -24.88
CA LEU A 133 -50.31 7.30 -26.22
C LEU A 133 -48.97 6.62 -26.53
N TYR A 134 -48.19 6.32 -25.49
CA TYR A 134 -46.84 5.82 -25.61
C TYR A 134 -46.70 4.33 -25.29
N ASP A 135 -47.67 3.74 -24.59
CA ASP A 135 -47.49 2.44 -23.93
C ASP A 135 -47.33 1.29 -24.95
N ASP A 136 -48.06 1.35 -26.07
CA ASP A 136 -48.05 0.33 -27.13
C ASP A 136 -47.18 0.71 -28.35
N LEU A 137 -46.29 1.67 -28.20
CA LEU A 137 -45.41 2.03 -29.32
C LEU A 137 -44.38 0.91 -29.59
N PRO A 138 -44.07 0.61 -30.86
CA PRO A 138 -43.07 -0.42 -31.20
C PRO A 138 -41.70 -0.22 -30.53
N ILE A 139 -41.31 1.04 -30.28
CA ILE A 139 -40.08 1.37 -29.58
C ILE A 139 -40.12 0.97 -28.09
N VAL A 140 -41.27 1.05 -27.43
CA VAL A 140 -41.47 0.63 -26.05
C VAL A 140 -41.39 -0.89 -25.94
N HIS A 141 -42.08 -1.61 -26.84
CA HIS A 141 -41.97 -3.07 -26.90
C HIS A 141 -40.53 -3.53 -27.16
N LYS A 142 -39.81 -2.89 -28.09
CA LYS A 142 -38.40 -3.21 -28.36
C LYS A 142 -37.51 -2.98 -27.13
N LYS A 143 -37.75 -1.91 -26.38
CA LYS A 143 -37.02 -1.62 -25.14
C LYS A 143 -37.35 -2.62 -24.03
N LEU A 144 -38.61 -3.01 -23.89
CA LEU A 144 -39.04 -4.02 -22.94
C LEU A 144 -38.43 -5.39 -23.25
N GLU A 145 -38.41 -5.81 -24.51
CA GLU A 145 -37.77 -7.06 -24.93
C GLU A 145 -36.26 -7.03 -24.68
N ALA A 146 -35.59 -5.91 -25.01
CA ALA A 146 -34.17 -5.75 -24.69
C ALA A 146 -33.90 -5.83 -23.17
N LEU A 147 -34.79 -5.28 -22.34
CA LEU A 147 -34.72 -5.36 -20.88
C LEU A 147 -34.86 -6.82 -20.40
N LYS A 148 -35.80 -7.58 -20.97
CA LYS A 148 -35.98 -9.01 -20.67
C LYS A 148 -34.76 -9.84 -21.06
N THR A 149 -34.24 -9.68 -22.28
CA THR A 149 -33.04 -10.39 -22.73
C THR A 149 -31.84 -10.07 -21.84
N ARG A 150 -31.66 -8.82 -21.43
CA ARG A 150 -30.60 -8.43 -20.48
C ARG A 150 -30.78 -9.10 -19.12
N HIS A 151 -31.99 -9.10 -18.57
CA HIS A 151 -32.29 -9.74 -17.29
C HIS A 151 -32.00 -11.25 -17.32
N GLU A 152 -32.38 -11.94 -18.42
CA GLU A 152 -32.09 -13.36 -18.61
C GLU A 152 -30.59 -13.63 -18.71
N TYR A 153 -29.85 -12.79 -19.45
CA TYR A 153 -28.39 -12.91 -19.57
C TYR A 153 -27.69 -12.71 -18.21
N GLU A 154 -28.10 -11.71 -17.44
CA GLU A 154 -27.56 -11.47 -16.09
C GLU A 154 -27.81 -12.66 -15.16
N ARG A 155 -29.01 -13.27 -15.22
CA ARG A 155 -29.34 -14.48 -14.47
C ARG A 155 -28.46 -15.66 -14.89
N GLN A 156 -28.31 -15.90 -16.19
CA GLN A 156 -27.46 -16.98 -16.71
C GLN A 156 -26.00 -16.80 -16.26
N ALA A 157 -25.45 -15.58 -16.38
CA ALA A 157 -24.10 -15.28 -15.93
C ALA A 157 -23.91 -15.55 -14.43
N ARG A 158 -24.88 -15.18 -13.58
CA ARG A 158 -24.85 -15.48 -12.14
C ARG A 158 -24.88 -16.99 -11.88
N GLN A 159 -25.77 -17.72 -12.56
CA GLN A 159 -25.89 -19.17 -12.44
C GLN A 159 -24.60 -19.88 -12.88
N GLU A 160 -23.96 -19.44 -13.95
CA GLU A 160 -22.68 -19.99 -14.39
C GLU A 160 -21.55 -19.74 -13.38
N VAL A 161 -21.47 -18.53 -12.81
CA VAL A 161 -20.48 -18.20 -11.77
C VAL A 161 -20.71 -19.06 -10.52
N GLN A 162 -21.96 -19.17 -10.07
CA GLN A 162 -22.33 -19.99 -8.93
C GLN A 162 -22.03 -21.48 -9.19
N ALA A 163 -22.40 -22.00 -10.36
CA ALA A 163 -22.10 -23.38 -10.74
C ALA A 163 -20.60 -23.65 -10.82
N ARG A 164 -19.79 -22.71 -11.32
CA ARG A 164 -18.32 -22.82 -11.30
C ARG A 164 -17.78 -22.83 -9.88
N PHE A 165 -18.27 -21.94 -9.02
CA PHE A 165 -17.88 -21.90 -7.60
C PHE A 165 -18.23 -23.20 -6.88
N ASP A 166 -19.45 -23.71 -7.06
CA ASP A 166 -19.91 -24.95 -6.45
C ASP A 166 -19.13 -26.17 -6.95
N ARG A 167 -18.82 -26.23 -8.26
CA ARG A 167 -17.94 -27.27 -8.82
C ARG A 167 -16.55 -27.23 -8.22
N GLU A 168 -15.94 -26.04 -8.12
CA GLU A 168 -14.61 -25.89 -7.52
C GLU A 168 -14.60 -26.28 -6.04
N LYS A 169 -15.64 -25.87 -5.30
CA LYS A 169 -15.83 -26.24 -3.89
C LYS A 169 -16.01 -27.74 -3.73
N ALA A 170 -16.85 -28.37 -4.54
CA ALA A 170 -17.06 -29.82 -4.53
C ALA A 170 -15.76 -30.58 -4.86
N ARG A 171 -15.04 -30.14 -5.90
CA ARG A 171 -13.73 -30.68 -6.28
C ARG A 171 -12.75 -30.60 -5.12
N LYS A 172 -12.68 -29.45 -4.42
CA LYS A 172 -11.82 -29.26 -3.25
C LYS A 172 -12.21 -30.19 -2.10
N THR A 173 -13.50 -30.29 -1.78
CA THR A 173 -13.99 -31.19 -0.73
C THR A 173 -13.67 -32.66 -1.04
N GLU A 174 -13.89 -33.09 -2.28
CA GLU A 174 -13.58 -34.45 -2.72
C GLU A 174 -12.08 -34.76 -2.59
N ALA A 175 -11.21 -33.88 -3.09
CA ALA A 175 -9.76 -34.04 -2.95
C ALA A 175 -9.32 -34.09 -1.48
N ARG A 176 -9.90 -33.23 -0.62
CA ARG A 176 -9.61 -33.27 0.82
C ARG A 176 -10.07 -34.59 1.46
N SER A 177 -11.19 -35.15 1.03
CA SER A 177 -11.65 -36.45 1.50
C SER A 177 -10.71 -37.59 1.07
N GLN A 178 -10.26 -37.58 -0.18
CA GLN A 178 -9.30 -38.56 -0.71
C GLN A 178 -7.96 -38.53 0.04
N HIS A 179 -7.51 -37.35 0.48
CA HIS A 179 -6.25 -37.15 1.20
C HIS A 179 -6.42 -36.93 2.71
N ALA A 180 -7.58 -37.30 3.28
CA ALA A 180 -7.95 -36.95 4.66
C ALA A 180 -6.90 -37.41 5.70
N SER A 181 -6.38 -38.63 5.56
CA SER A 181 -5.35 -39.17 6.49
C SER A 181 -4.03 -38.38 6.43
N LYS A 182 -3.67 -37.84 5.26
CA LYS A 182 -2.43 -37.09 5.05
C LYS A 182 -2.55 -35.67 5.56
N ILE A 183 -3.72 -35.08 5.35
CA ILE A 183 -4.07 -33.77 5.94
C ILE A 183 -4.10 -33.89 7.47
N ALA A 184 -4.66 -34.97 8.02
CA ALA A 184 -4.63 -35.23 9.46
C ALA A 184 -3.20 -35.39 10.01
N ALA A 185 -2.31 -36.10 9.28
CA ALA A 185 -0.90 -36.19 9.66
C ALA A 185 -0.19 -34.83 9.63
N LEU A 186 -0.51 -33.97 8.65
CA LEU A 186 -0.02 -32.60 8.60
C LEU A 186 -0.52 -31.78 9.81
N HIS A 187 -1.81 -31.87 10.14
CA HIS A 187 -2.37 -31.20 11.32
C HIS A 187 -1.71 -31.68 12.62
N ALA A 188 -1.46 -32.98 12.76
CA ALA A 188 -0.79 -33.53 13.93
C ALA A 188 0.60 -32.91 14.15
N VAL A 189 1.41 -32.76 13.09
CA VAL A 189 2.74 -32.12 13.23
C VAL A 189 2.70 -30.59 13.35
N MET A 190 1.57 -29.96 12.99
CA MET A 190 1.33 -28.54 13.26
C MET A 190 1.05 -28.28 14.75
N GLU A 191 0.58 -29.28 15.48
CA GLU A 191 0.40 -29.23 16.93
C GLU A 191 1.70 -29.60 17.66
N ASN A 192 1.96 -28.93 18.78
CA ASN A 192 3.20 -29.16 19.57
C ASN A 192 3.33 -30.61 20.06
N THR A 193 2.21 -31.25 20.41
CA THR A 193 2.15 -32.63 20.86
C THR A 193 2.55 -33.60 19.74
N GLY A 194 1.90 -33.52 18.58
CA GLY A 194 2.22 -34.40 17.46
C GLY A 194 3.61 -34.12 16.86
N TYR A 195 4.09 -32.87 16.90
CA TYR A 195 5.50 -32.55 16.60
C TYR A 195 6.46 -33.28 17.54
N ALA A 196 6.21 -33.22 18.86
CA ALA A 196 7.06 -33.89 19.85
C ALA A 196 7.03 -35.42 19.68
N GLU A 197 5.85 -36.01 19.42
CA GLU A 197 5.70 -37.44 19.11
C GLU A 197 6.50 -37.83 17.86
N ARG A 198 6.41 -37.02 16.79
CA ARG A 198 7.20 -37.24 15.57
C ARG A 198 8.70 -37.17 15.85
N MET A 199 9.17 -36.21 16.64
CA MET A 199 10.58 -36.10 17.02
C MET A 199 11.05 -37.30 17.84
N ASN A 200 10.24 -37.78 18.80
CA ASN A 200 10.56 -38.97 19.58
C ASN A 200 10.66 -40.22 18.70
N TYR A 201 9.70 -40.40 17.78
CA TYR A 201 9.73 -41.48 16.79
C TYR A 201 11.00 -41.42 15.92
N LEU A 202 11.35 -40.24 15.42
CA LEU A 202 12.55 -40.04 14.61
C LEU A 202 13.84 -40.30 15.39
N SER A 203 13.87 -39.98 16.68
CA SER A 203 15.02 -40.25 17.56
C SER A 203 15.33 -41.74 17.60
N GLY A 204 14.30 -42.59 17.75
CA GLY A 204 14.44 -44.04 17.71
C GLY A 204 14.90 -44.56 16.33
N LEU A 205 14.32 -44.05 15.24
CA LEU A 205 14.72 -44.43 13.88
C LEU A 205 16.17 -44.03 13.53
N SER A 206 16.67 -42.95 14.14
CA SER A 206 17.94 -42.33 13.75
C SER A 206 19.04 -42.56 14.77
N GLU A 207 18.91 -43.53 15.68
CA GLU A 207 19.86 -43.75 16.78
C GLU A 207 21.30 -43.88 16.28
N ALA A 208 21.52 -44.69 15.24
CA ALA A 208 22.83 -44.87 14.62
C ALA A 208 23.38 -43.57 13.99
N GLY A 209 22.52 -42.80 13.29
CA GLY A 209 22.91 -41.51 12.69
C GLY A 209 23.22 -40.45 13.74
N ILE A 210 22.48 -40.43 14.85
CA ILE A 210 22.74 -39.57 16.01
C ILE A 210 24.07 -39.95 16.67
N ALA A 211 24.31 -41.24 16.89
CA ALA A 211 25.56 -41.74 17.46
C ALA A 211 26.76 -41.40 16.56
N TYR A 212 26.62 -41.60 15.24
CA TYR A 212 27.63 -41.21 14.25
C TYR A 212 27.93 -39.72 14.33
N ALA A 213 26.91 -38.86 14.35
CA ALA A 213 27.10 -37.41 14.46
C ALA A 213 27.82 -37.00 15.76
N LYS A 214 27.46 -37.64 16.89
CA LYS A 214 28.14 -37.42 18.18
C LYS A 214 29.61 -37.81 18.13
N GLN A 215 29.92 -38.96 17.52
CA GLN A 215 31.29 -39.48 17.47
C GLN A 215 32.17 -38.67 16.51
N GLN A 216 31.71 -38.47 15.27
CA GLN A 216 32.53 -37.82 14.24
C GLN A 216 32.73 -36.33 14.47
N LEU A 217 31.75 -35.67 15.08
CA LEU A 217 31.79 -34.23 15.31
C LEU A 217 32.12 -33.88 16.76
N ALA A 218 32.63 -34.83 17.55
CA ALA A 218 33.02 -34.60 18.95
C ALA A 218 34.02 -33.45 19.10
N GLY A 219 34.96 -33.29 18.15
CA GLY A 219 35.92 -32.20 18.13
C GLY A 219 35.32 -30.80 17.86
N GLU A 220 34.05 -30.75 17.44
CA GLU A 220 33.31 -29.52 17.16
C GLU A 220 32.37 -29.12 18.30
N CYS A 221 32.33 -29.88 19.39
CA CYS A 221 31.55 -29.58 20.58
C CYS A 221 32.16 -28.45 21.42
N GLY A 222 31.32 -27.63 22.05
CA GLY A 222 31.73 -26.76 23.14
C GLY A 222 32.17 -27.55 24.38
N SER A 223 32.83 -26.88 25.32
CA SER A 223 33.21 -27.50 26.60
C SER A 223 31.97 -27.98 27.35
N GLY A 224 31.86 -29.29 27.60
CA GLY A 224 30.72 -29.91 28.28
C GLY A 224 29.50 -30.21 27.39
N GLU A 225 29.58 -29.98 26.08
CA GLU A 225 28.49 -30.28 25.14
C GLU A 225 28.66 -31.67 24.51
N ALA A 226 27.56 -32.42 24.41
CA ALA A 226 27.54 -33.74 23.77
C ALA A 226 27.39 -33.68 22.24
N LEU A 227 26.99 -32.54 21.69
CA LEU A 227 26.77 -32.31 20.25
C LEU A 227 27.18 -30.89 19.88
N PRO A 228 27.73 -30.67 18.66
CA PRO A 228 28.00 -29.33 18.18
C PRO A 228 26.69 -28.54 18.08
N ALA A 229 26.70 -27.30 18.56
CA ALA A 229 25.56 -26.40 18.45
C ALA A 229 25.13 -26.14 16.97
N ALA A 230 25.97 -26.48 15.99
CA ALA A 230 25.68 -26.45 14.56
C ALA A 230 24.79 -27.62 14.07
N VAL A 231 24.62 -28.70 14.84
CA VAL A 231 23.94 -29.95 14.42
C VAL A 231 22.62 -30.18 15.17
N ASN A 232 22.34 -29.42 16.22
CA ASN A 232 21.09 -29.48 16.98
C ASN A 232 20.27 -28.19 16.80
N ARG A 233 19.96 -27.84 15.55
CA ARG A 233 19.21 -26.62 15.21
C ARG A 233 17.74 -26.97 14.96
N SER A 234 16.84 -26.37 15.73
CA SER A 234 15.42 -26.39 15.34
C SER A 234 15.21 -25.48 14.14
N VAL A 235 14.64 -26.02 13.07
CA VAL A 235 14.30 -25.27 11.86
C VAL A 235 12.91 -25.66 11.39
N SER A 236 12.16 -24.71 10.82
CA SER A 236 10.82 -24.99 10.31
C SER A 236 10.84 -26.12 9.28
N GLY A 237 10.00 -27.13 9.49
CA GLY A 237 9.88 -28.31 8.62
C GLY A 237 10.94 -29.39 8.83
N ASP A 238 11.71 -29.35 9.90
CA ASP A 238 12.69 -30.39 10.25
C ASP A 238 12.09 -31.80 10.43
N TRP A 239 10.79 -31.89 10.71
CA TRP A 239 9.99 -33.13 10.74
C TRP A 239 9.80 -33.81 9.38
N LEU A 240 10.09 -33.11 8.29
CA LEU A 240 9.80 -33.54 6.91
C LEU A 240 10.58 -34.79 6.50
N PHE A 241 11.82 -34.93 6.95
CA PHE A 241 12.69 -36.06 6.62
C PHE A 241 12.36 -37.27 7.53
N ASN A 242 12.59 -38.51 7.08
CA ASN A 242 12.57 -39.68 7.98
C ASN A 242 13.89 -39.86 8.74
N GLY A 243 14.52 -38.74 9.10
CA GLY A 243 15.70 -38.69 9.95
C GLY A 243 15.52 -37.62 11.03
N HIS A 244 15.97 -37.91 12.25
CA HIS A 244 15.98 -36.93 13.33
C HIS A 244 16.86 -35.73 12.94
N PRO A 245 16.52 -34.48 13.34
CA PRO A 245 17.29 -33.28 13.04
C PRO A 245 18.79 -33.42 13.25
N ILE A 246 19.20 -33.98 14.38
CA ILE A 246 20.61 -34.24 14.70
C ILE A 246 21.29 -35.14 13.65
N ALA A 247 20.62 -36.16 13.15
CA ALA A 247 21.20 -37.09 12.18
C ALA A 247 21.39 -36.44 10.82
N TRP A 248 20.35 -35.82 10.25
CA TRP A 248 20.47 -35.22 8.92
C TRP A 248 21.29 -33.92 8.92
N GLN A 249 21.22 -33.12 9.99
CA GLN A 249 22.10 -31.94 10.13
C GLN A 249 23.55 -32.37 10.32
N GLY A 250 23.79 -33.44 11.08
CA GLY A 250 25.12 -34.03 11.24
C GLY A 250 25.68 -34.51 9.92
N PHE A 251 24.85 -35.20 9.12
CA PHE A 251 25.18 -35.61 7.75
C PHE A 251 25.56 -34.41 6.89
N ILE A 252 24.77 -33.33 6.88
CA ILE A 252 25.09 -32.12 6.09
C ILE A 252 26.40 -31.50 6.58
N PHE A 253 26.54 -31.34 7.89
CA PHE A 253 27.69 -30.67 8.46
C PHE A 253 28.97 -31.46 8.14
N ASP A 254 29.01 -32.76 8.37
CA ASP A 254 30.15 -33.63 8.09
C ASP A 254 30.50 -33.67 6.58
N ASN A 255 29.50 -33.89 5.72
CA ASN A 255 29.74 -34.12 4.30
C ASN A 255 30.00 -32.83 3.49
N TYR A 256 29.52 -31.68 3.95
CA TYR A 256 29.56 -30.44 3.15
C TYR A 256 30.28 -29.27 3.81
N ILE A 257 30.46 -29.26 5.14
CA ILE A 257 31.02 -28.11 5.87
C ILE A 257 32.31 -28.48 6.59
N TYR A 258 32.26 -29.50 7.43
CA TYR A 258 33.35 -29.93 8.28
C TYR A 258 34.56 -30.37 7.44
N ARG A 259 35.74 -29.83 7.79
CA ARG A 259 37.02 -30.08 7.10
C ARG A 259 36.98 -29.82 5.58
N LYS A 260 36.01 -29.06 5.07
CA LYS A 260 35.97 -28.65 3.66
C LYS A 260 36.67 -27.31 3.46
N SER A 261 37.15 -27.04 2.26
CA SER A 261 37.86 -25.79 1.97
C SER A 261 36.96 -24.55 2.13
N PRO A 262 37.38 -23.53 2.89
CA PRO A 262 36.72 -22.23 2.90
C PRO A 262 36.59 -21.66 1.47
N GLY A 263 35.53 -20.92 1.21
CA GLY A 263 35.20 -20.39 -0.12
C GLY A 263 34.48 -21.37 -1.04
N LYS A 264 34.34 -22.66 -0.68
CA LYS A 264 33.53 -23.61 -1.44
C LYS A 264 32.05 -23.18 -1.46
N LEU A 265 31.44 -23.22 -2.64
CA LEU A 265 30.02 -22.94 -2.85
C LEU A 265 29.17 -24.17 -2.52
N LEU A 266 28.18 -23.97 -1.68
CA LEU A 266 27.13 -24.92 -1.32
C LEU A 266 25.82 -24.46 -1.94
N ARG A 267 25.05 -25.42 -2.49
CA ARG A 267 23.72 -25.18 -3.03
C ARG A 267 22.69 -25.98 -2.26
N ALA A 268 21.64 -25.32 -1.79
CA ALA A 268 20.64 -25.93 -0.91
C ALA A 268 19.83 -27.04 -1.62
N ASP A 269 19.57 -26.90 -2.92
CA ASP A 269 18.91 -27.92 -3.74
C ASP A 269 19.73 -29.21 -3.85
N SER A 270 21.01 -29.11 -4.18
CA SER A 270 21.89 -30.28 -4.33
C SER A 270 22.10 -31.00 -2.99
N ILE A 271 22.14 -30.26 -1.88
CA ILE A 271 22.25 -30.83 -0.54
C ILE A 271 20.91 -31.48 -0.14
N ALA A 272 19.77 -30.83 -0.42
CA ALA A 272 18.46 -31.40 -0.16
C ALA A 272 18.24 -32.70 -0.93
N ASP A 273 18.61 -32.78 -2.21
CA ASP A 273 18.54 -34.01 -3.00
C ASP A 273 19.36 -35.15 -2.35
N ALA A 274 20.52 -34.84 -1.75
CA ALA A 274 21.33 -35.81 -1.03
C ALA A 274 20.71 -36.25 0.31
N VAL A 275 20.12 -35.31 1.05
CA VAL A 275 19.41 -35.60 2.31
C VAL A 275 18.17 -36.46 2.04
N VAL A 276 17.39 -36.15 1.00
CA VAL A 276 16.22 -36.94 0.59
C VAL A 276 16.64 -38.35 0.20
N ARG A 277 17.77 -38.52 -0.50
CA ARG A 277 18.28 -39.85 -0.86
C ARG A 277 18.70 -40.67 0.36
N GLU A 278 19.30 -40.03 1.36
CA GLU A 278 19.81 -40.72 2.55
C GLU A 278 18.71 -41.03 3.58
N PHE A 279 17.85 -40.05 3.85
CA PHE A 279 16.86 -40.12 4.94
C PHE A 279 15.43 -40.31 4.45
N GLY A 280 15.14 -40.13 3.15
CA GLY A 280 13.77 -40.12 2.64
C GLY A 280 12.91 -38.98 3.18
N LEU A 281 11.67 -38.93 2.71
CA LEU A 281 10.64 -37.99 3.17
C LEU A 281 9.53 -38.75 3.91
N ALA A 282 8.84 -38.05 4.81
CA ALA A 282 7.59 -38.56 5.35
C ALA A 282 6.63 -38.85 4.19
N SER A 283 6.17 -40.09 4.06
CA SER A 283 5.44 -40.58 2.87
C SER A 283 4.18 -39.75 2.58
N TRP A 284 3.45 -39.35 3.62
CA TRP A 284 2.28 -38.48 3.49
C TRP A 284 2.65 -37.07 2.99
N ALA A 285 3.81 -36.54 3.38
CA ALA A 285 4.27 -35.22 2.97
C ALA A 285 4.78 -35.24 1.53
N GLU A 286 5.49 -36.29 1.14
CA GLU A 286 5.93 -36.52 -0.25
C GLU A 286 4.73 -36.60 -1.20
N GLU A 287 3.69 -37.37 -0.83
CA GLU A 287 2.48 -37.45 -1.66
C GLU A 287 1.77 -36.09 -1.78
N LEU A 288 1.60 -35.35 -0.68
CA LEU A 288 1.02 -34.01 -0.74
C LEU A 288 1.85 -33.07 -1.61
N LEU A 289 3.18 -33.08 -1.46
CA LEU A 289 4.10 -32.25 -2.25
C LEU A 289 4.06 -32.58 -3.74
N SER A 290 3.69 -33.80 -4.15
CA SER A 290 3.52 -34.18 -5.56
C SER A 290 2.44 -33.36 -6.30
N TYR A 291 1.45 -32.82 -5.57
CA TYR A 291 0.41 -31.96 -6.11
C TYR A 291 0.86 -30.50 -6.25
N SER A 292 2.03 -30.14 -5.74
CA SER A 292 2.56 -28.78 -5.82
C SER A 292 3.16 -28.51 -7.19
N LYS A 293 2.67 -27.47 -7.87
CA LYS A 293 3.21 -26.99 -9.15
C LYS A 293 4.23 -25.85 -9.01
N THR A 294 4.59 -25.49 -7.77
CA THR A 294 5.50 -24.36 -7.53
C THR A 294 6.96 -24.75 -7.78
N LYS A 295 7.83 -23.77 -8.00
CA LYS A 295 9.30 -24.01 -8.14
C LYS A 295 9.92 -24.48 -6.81
N ARG A 296 11.11 -25.10 -6.85
CA ARG A 296 11.80 -25.73 -5.69
C ARG A 296 11.96 -24.84 -4.44
N PHE A 297 12.13 -23.53 -4.61
CA PHE A 297 12.32 -22.58 -3.51
C PHE A 297 11.10 -21.71 -3.19
N ASN A 298 9.95 -22.03 -3.77
CA ASN A 298 8.69 -21.39 -3.42
C ASN A 298 7.91 -22.32 -2.47
N PRO A 299 7.17 -21.75 -1.51
CA PRO A 299 6.20 -22.53 -0.74
C PRO A 299 5.32 -23.37 -1.67
N PRO A 300 4.91 -24.57 -1.25
CA PRO A 300 3.95 -25.34 -2.04
C PRO A 300 2.64 -24.58 -2.16
N ALA A 301 1.96 -24.77 -3.29
CA ALA A 301 0.62 -24.26 -3.54
C ALA A 301 -0.24 -25.43 -4.00
N ILE A 302 -0.79 -26.15 -3.03
CA ILE A 302 -1.68 -27.29 -3.25
C ILE A 302 -3.11 -26.75 -3.13
N TRP A 303 -3.84 -26.81 -4.24
CA TRP A 303 -5.12 -26.12 -4.45
C TRP A 303 -6.23 -26.58 -3.48
N PHE A 304 -6.16 -27.82 -2.99
CA PHE A 304 -7.13 -28.37 -2.04
C PHE A 304 -6.74 -28.18 -0.56
N LEU A 305 -5.51 -27.74 -0.28
CA LEU A 305 -5.12 -27.32 1.07
C LEU A 305 -5.58 -25.88 1.33
N ASP A 306 -5.62 -25.49 2.60
CA ASP A 306 -5.78 -24.10 3.02
C ASP A 306 -4.43 -23.37 3.11
N ASP A 307 -4.48 -22.07 3.39
CA ASP A 307 -3.28 -21.22 3.45
C ASP A 307 -2.38 -21.54 4.66
N SER A 308 -2.94 -22.07 5.75
CA SER A 308 -2.16 -22.49 6.92
C SER A 308 -1.40 -23.78 6.62
N GLU A 309 -2.10 -24.77 6.08
CA GLU A 309 -1.57 -26.07 5.66
C GLU A 309 -0.44 -25.89 4.63
N ASN A 310 -0.65 -25.07 3.59
CA ASN A 310 0.37 -24.78 2.57
C ASN A 310 1.61 -24.07 3.14
N ARG A 311 1.47 -23.28 4.21
CA ARG A 311 2.61 -22.60 4.86
C ARG A 311 3.44 -23.56 5.72
N HIS A 312 2.81 -24.55 6.33
CA HIS A 312 3.49 -25.52 7.20
C HIS A 312 4.14 -26.67 6.42
N LEU A 313 3.55 -27.08 5.30
CA LEU A 313 4.18 -28.03 4.39
C LEU A 313 5.32 -27.33 3.64
N LEU A 314 6.56 -27.69 3.92
CA LEU A 314 7.74 -27.10 3.27
C LEU A 314 8.38 -28.07 2.30
N LYS A 315 9.04 -27.54 1.28
CA LYS A 315 9.86 -28.33 0.36
C LYS A 315 11.23 -28.64 0.98
N PRO A 316 11.86 -29.78 0.65
CA PRO A 316 13.16 -30.17 1.19
C PRO A 316 14.23 -29.07 1.08
N GLU A 317 14.28 -28.38 -0.06
CA GLU A 317 15.25 -27.33 -0.36
C GLU A 317 15.07 -26.10 0.54
N LEU A 318 13.84 -25.81 0.96
CA LEU A 318 13.54 -24.74 1.91
C LEU A 318 13.97 -25.12 3.32
N VAL A 319 13.70 -26.35 3.77
CA VAL A 319 14.12 -26.84 5.09
C VAL A 319 15.64 -26.83 5.22
N VAL A 320 16.35 -27.37 4.23
CA VAL A 320 17.82 -27.31 4.16
C VAL A 320 18.32 -25.87 4.06
N GLY A 321 17.65 -25.02 3.27
CA GLY A 321 17.96 -23.60 3.19
C GLY A 321 17.82 -22.86 4.53
N PHE A 322 16.82 -23.19 5.35
CA PHE A 322 16.68 -22.64 6.70
C PHE A 322 17.80 -23.09 7.63
N TYR A 323 18.18 -24.37 7.56
CA TYR A 323 19.33 -24.88 8.30
C TYR A 323 20.65 -24.17 7.92
N LEU A 324 20.99 -24.13 6.63
CA LEU A 324 22.19 -23.43 6.16
C LEU A 324 22.14 -21.93 6.49
N GLN A 325 20.96 -21.30 6.44
CA GLN A 325 20.81 -19.92 6.90
C GLN A 325 21.11 -19.79 8.39
N SER A 326 20.68 -20.72 9.23
CA SER A 326 20.96 -20.69 10.67
C SER A 326 22.47 -20.73 10.95
N LEU A 327 23.23 -21.46 10.13
CA LEU A 327 24.70 -21.52 10.22
C LEU A 327 25.40 -20.29 9.66
N SER A 328 24.72 -19.48 8.85
CA SER A 328 25.27 -18.24 8.29
C SER A 328 25.20 -17.04 9.25
N ARG A 329 24.35 -17.12 10.28
CA ARG A 329 24.08 -16.03 11.22
C ARG A 329 24.94 -16.17 12.50
N PRO A 330 25.20 -15.06 13.21
CA PRO A 330 25.73 -15.12 14.57
C PRO A 330 24.82 -15.98 15.48
N PRO A 331 25.38 -16.73 16.44
CA PRO A 331 26.80 -16.80 16.78
C PRO A 331 27.61 -17.76 15.88
N PHE A 332 27.00 -18.55 15.00
CA PHE A 332 27.67 -19.65 14.29
C PHE A 332 28.62 -19.17 13.20
N SER A 333 28.12 -18.40 12.23
CA SER A 333 28.90 -17.80 11.13
C SER A 333 29.78 -18.78 10.32
N TYR A 334 29.47 -20.08 10.31
CA TYR A 334 30.18 -21.08 9.48
C TYR A 334 30.04 -20.79 8.00
N LEU A 335 28.93 -20.16 7.60
CA LEU A 335 28.60 -19.88 6.20
C LEU A 335 28.46 -18.38 5.92
N LYS A 336 28.64 -17.99 4.66
CA LYS A 336 28.31 -16.66 4.12
C LYS A 336 27.24 -16.81 3.06
N THR A 337 26.09 -16.18 3.27
CA THR A 337 24.98 -16.21 2.30
C THR A 337 25.37 -15.43 1.04
N ARG A 338 25.17 -16.04 -0.14
CA ARG A 338 25.30 -15.37 -1.45
C ARG A 338 23.94 -15.00 -2.02
N PHE A 339 23.01 -15.95 -2.00
CA PHE A 339 21.64 -15.77 -2.48
C PHE A 339 20.66 -16.37 -1.48
N LYS A 340 19.57 -15.65 -1.21
CA LYS A 340 18.61 -15.95 -0.14
C LYS A 340 18.15 -17.41 -0.20
N HIS A 341 18.44 -18.20 0.84
CA HIS A 341 18.07 -19.61 1.02
C HIS A 341 18.59 -20.62 -0.03
N GLN A 342 19.47 -20.21 -0.95
CA GLN A 342 19.85 -21.08 -2.08
C GLN A 342 21.34 -21.37 -2.14
N GLN A 343 22.18 -20.37 -1.84
CA GLN A 343 23.62 -20.45 -2.09
C GLN A 343 24.43 -19.87 -0.94
N TYR A 344 25.43 -20.64 -0.51
CA TYR A 344 26.26 -20.34 0.66
C TYR A 344 27.72 -20.62 0.38
N PHE A 345 28.61 -19.79 0.87
CA PHE A 345 30.05 -20.06 0.89
C PHE A 345 30.49 -20.50 2.27
N ILE A 346 31.38 -21.48 2.35
CA ILE A 346 32.01 -21.88 3.61
C ILE A 346 32.94 -20.74 4.07
N ARG A 347 32.73 -20.21 5.28
CA ARG A 347 33.65 -19.27 5.94
C ARG A 347 34.65 -19.99 6.82
N PHE A 348 34.14 -20.93 7.61
CA PHE A 348 34.93 -21.74 8.54
C PHE A 348 34.49 -23.19 8.39
N SER A 349 35.46 -24.10 8.39
CA SER A 349 35.21 -25.54 8.28
C SER A 349 35.40 -26.28 9.59
N SER A 350 35.70 -25.57 10.67
CA SER A 350 35.81 -26.09 12.03
C SER A 350 35.66 -24.97 13.06
N ILE A 351 35.32 -25.34 14.30
CA ILE A 351 35.25 -24.43 15.44
C ILE A 351 36.62 -23.82 15.76
N GLU A 352 37.70 -24.57 15.53
CA GLU A 352 39.07 -24.10 15.72
C GLU A 352 39.43 -22.97 14.74
N GLN A 353 39.14 -23.15 13.45
CA GLN A 353 39.36 -22.10 12.44
C GLN A 353 38.57 -20.84 12.77
N LYS A 354 37.33 -21.02 13.22
CA LYS A 354 36.48 -19.92 13.66
C LYS A 354 37.08 -19.19 14.87
N LYS A 355 37.42 -19.92 15.94
CA LYS A 355 38.05 -19.36 17.15
C LYS A 355 39.35 -18.63 16.81
N ALA A 356 40.19 -19.21 15.95
CA ALA A 356 41.42 -18.57 15.50
C ALA A 356 41.17 -17.27 14.73
N SER A 357 40.13 -17.24 13.88
CA SER A 357 39.73 -16.03 13.17
C SER A 357 39.15 -14.96 14.10
N GLU A 358 38.35 -15.36 15.09
CA GLU A 358 37.78 -14.45 16.10
C GLU A 358 38.87 -13.89 17.02
N GLU A 359 39.82 -14.72 17.45
CA GLU A 359 41.02 -14.34 18.20
C GLU A 359 41.86 -13.33 17.40
N LYS A 360 42.09 -13.59 16.11
CA LYS A 360 42.83 -12.69 15.21
C LYS A 360 42.10 -11.37 15.03
N ALA A 361 40.77 -11.39 14.86
CA ALA A 361 39.95 -10.20 14.76
C ALA A 361 40.01 -9.37 16.05
N ARG A 362 39.88 -10.01 17.21
CA ARG A 362 40.00 -9.38 18.54
C ARG A 362 41.37 -8.74 18.76
N LYS A 363 42.45 -9.45 18.38
CA LYS A 363 43.82 -8.90 18.45
C LYS A 363 44.00 -7.71 17.51
N ALA A 364 43.48 -7.79 16.29
CA ALA A 364 43.54 -6.69 15.32
C ALA A 364 42.73 -5.47 15.78
N GLU A 365 41.57 -5.67 16.40
CA GLU A 365 40.75 -4.60 16.98
C GLU A 365 41.46 -3.94 18.16
N LYS A 366 42.03 -4.73 19.08
CA LYS A 366 42.85 -4.21 20.18
C LYS A 366 44.05 -3.40 19.67
N ALA A 367 44.74 -3.89 18.64
CA ALA A 367 45.85 -3.17 18.01
C ALA A 367 45.40 -1.86 17.35
N LYS A 368 44.23 -1.84 16.68
CA LYS A 368 43.64 -0.60 16.13
C LYS A 368 43.31 0.42 17.22
N LEU A 369 42.73 -0.02 18.33
CA LEU A 369 42.43 0.86 19.47
C LEU A 369 43.72 1.42 20.09
N GLN A 370 44.76 0.61 20.24
CA GLN A 370 46.06 1.06 20.72
C GLN A 370 46.71 2.09 19.78
N ALA A 371 46.71 1.81 18.48
CA ALA A 371 47.24 2.75 17.47
C ALA A 371 46.46 4.07 17.46
N ALA A 372 45.13 4.02 17.59
CA ALA A 372 44.31 5.23 17.69
C ALA A 372 44.63 6.04 18.96
N GLN A 373 44.85 5.37 20.10
CA GLN A 373 45.23 6.03 21.35
C GLN A 373 46.64 6.66 21.26
N GLU A 374 47.60 5.97 20.65
CA GLU A 374 48.95 6.48 20.46
C GLU A 374 48.94 7.71 19.54
N GLN A 375 48.19 7.65 18.44
CA GLN A 375 48.02 8.79 17.54
C GLN A 375 47.39 10.00 18.26
N ALA A 376 46.38 9.77 19.10
CA ALA A 376 45.77 10.83 19.91
C ALA A 376 46.78 11.44 20.90
N ASN A 377 47.64 10.63 21.53
CA ASN A 377 48.68 11.12 22.43
C ASN A 377 49.75 11.94 21.69
N ILE A 378 50.17 11.51 20.50
CA ILE A 378 51.11 12.25 19.64
C ILE A 378 50.53 13.61 19.25
N GLU A 379 49.25 13.64 18.86
CA GLU A 379 48.56 14.87 18.52
C GLU A 379 48.41 15.81 19.72
N ALA A 380 48.12 15.29 20.90
CA ALA A 380 48.07 16.07 22.14
C ALA A 380 49.44 16.69 22.48
N ALA A 381 50.51 15.89 22.46
CA ALA A 381 51.87 16.39 22.71
C ALA A 381 52.31 17.44 21.67
N ARG A 382 51.90 17.28 20.40
CA ARG A 382 52.16 18.27 19.36
C ARG A 382 51.42 19.58 19.63
N ARG A 383 50.18 19.54 20.14
CA ARG A 383 49.43 20.74 20.53
C ARG A 383 50.11 21.46 21.68
N GLU A 384 50.48 20.75 22.74
CA GLU A 384 51.18 21.31 23.90
C GLU A 384 52.53 21.95 23.51
N ARG A 385 53.32 21.27 22.68
CA ARG A 385 54.57 21.83 22.15
C ARG A 385 54.33 23.12 21.34
N ASN A 386 53.29 23.14 20.51
CA ASN A 386 52.96 24.34 19.73
C ASN A 386 52.49 25.49 20.63
N GLU A 387 51.78 25.21 21.71
CA GLU A 387 51.39 26.20 22.72
C GLU A 387 52.61 26.76 23.45
N MET A 388 53.51 25.90 23.94
CA MET A 388 54.78 26.34 24.55
C MET A 388 55.61 27.21 23.61
N LEU A 389 55.69 26.85 22.31
CA LEU A 389 56.42 27.66 21.32
C LEU A 389 55.76 29.03 21.10
N LYS A 390 54.41 29.11 21.11
CA LYS A 390 53.69 30.39 21.04
C LYS A 390 53.95 31.24 22.29
N GLU A 391 53.94 30.64 23.48
CA GLU A 391 54.26 31.33 24.72
C GLU A 391 55.69 31.85 24.74
N GLN A 392 56.67 31.04 24.35
CA GLN A 392 58.06 31.48 24.23
C GLN A 392 58.22 32.62 23.21
N ALA A 393 57.52 32.56 22.07
CA ALA A 393 57.55 33.64 21.09
C ALA A 393 56.92 34.93 21.63
N SER A 394 55.84 34.81 22.42
CA SER A 394 55.21 35.94 23.12
C SER A 394 56.17 36.57 24.13
N LEU A 395 56.80 35.75 24.98
CA LEU A 395 57.79 36.19 25.97
C LEU A 395 58.99 36.87 25.32
N LYS A 396 59.52 36.32 24.21
CA LYS A 396 60.61 36.95 23.44
C LYS A 396 60.25 38.33 22.89
N LYS A 397 58.98 38.56 22.53
CA LYS A 397 58.51 39.89 22.12
C LYS A 397 58.31 40.83 23.31
N TRP A 398 57.81 40.29 24.43
CA TRP A 398 57.51 41.07 25.63
C TRP A 398 58.76 41.52 26.40
N LEU A 399 59.79 40.67 26.52
CA LEU A 399 61.00 40.99 27.30
C LEU A 399 61.66 42.32 26.88
N PRO A 400 61.95 42.56 25.59
CA PRO A 400 62.55 43.82 25.15
C PRO A 400 61.64 45.03 25.40
N GLU A 401 60.32 44.86 25.30
CA GLU A 401 59.37 45.92 25.60
C GLU A 401 59.30 46.24 27.10
N HIS A 402 59.34 45.20 27.95
CA HIS A 402 59.39 45.34 29.40
C HIS A 402 60.68 46.01 29.87
N GLU A 403 61.84 45.53 29.40
CA GLU A 403 63.14 46.16 29.69
C GLU A 403 63.21 47.61 29.21
N ARG A 404 62.60 47.92 28.06
CA ARG A 404 62.47 49.29 27.56
C ARG A 404 61.58 50.12 28.50
N LEU A 405 60.45 49.59 28.94
CA LEU A 405 59.53 50.25 29.87
C LEU A 405 60.20 50.53 31.21
N GLU A 406 60.85 49.54 31.83
CA GLU A 406 61.57 49.70 33.10
C GLU A 406 62.67 50.75 33.01
N ARG A 407 63.47 50.71 31.94
CA ARG A 407 64.50 51.72 31.67
C ARG A 407 63.90 53.11 31.56
N ASN A 408 62.75 53.23 30.89
CA ASN A 408 62.05 54.50 30.74
C ASN A 408 61.47 55.00 32.07
N ILE A 409 60.88 54.12 32.89
CA ILE A 409 60.36 54.45 34.23
C ILE A 409 61.49 54.96 35.11
N LYS A 410 62.63 54.25 35.17
CA LYS A 410 63.79 54.66 35.97
C LYS A 410 64.29 56.05 35.54
N ARG A 411 64.39 56.29 34.24
CA ARG A 411 64.85 57.56 33.68
C ARG A 411 63.86 58.70 33.95
N LEU A 412 62.55 58.44 33.88
CA LEU A 412 61.52 59.42 34.24
C LEU A 412 61.56 59.75 35.74
N ALA A 413 61.78 58.75 36.60
CA ALA A 413 61.91 58.96 38.04
C ALA A 413 63.13 59.85 38.35
N GLU A 414 64.28 59.59 37.73
CA GLU A 414 65.48 60.43 37.85
C GLU A 414 65.20 61.88 37.41
N MET A 415 64.50 62.08 36.29
CA MET A 415 64.11 63.41 35.80
C MET A 415 63.16 64.12 36.76
N TRP A 416 62.21 63.38 37.36
CA TRP A 416 61.29 63.91 38.35
C TRP A 416 62.03 64.38 39.62
N TYR A 417 62.95 63.57 40.15
CA TYR A 417 63.79 63.95 41.29
C TYR A 417 64.68 65.17 41.00
N GLN A 418 65.04 65.41 39.74
CA GLN A 418 65.75 66.61 39.29
C GLN A 418 64.84 67.84 39.10
N GLY A 419 63.54 67.74 39.40
CA GLY A 419 62.59 68.85 39.37
C GLY A 419 61.93 69.11 38.01
N HIS A 420 62.12 68.22 37.03
CA HIS A 420 61.51 68.38 35.71
C HIS A 420 60.05 67.89 35.71
N LYS A 421 59.10 68.80 35.46
CA LYS A 421 57.65 68.50 35.43
C LYS A 421 57.15 67.92 34.09
N LYS A 422 57.97 67.96 33.04
CA LYS A 422 57.63 67.47 31.69
C LYS A 422 58.84 66.78 31.07
N ALA A 423 58.59 65.67 30.37
CA ALA A 423 59.57 64.93 29.57
C ALA A 423 58.93 64.53 28.24
N TYR A 424 59.76 64.29 27.22
CA TYR A 424 59.34 63.84 25.89
C TYR A 424 59.95 62.48 25.58
N LEU A 425 59.27 61.67 24.78
CA LEU A 425 59.77 60.38 24.30
C LEU A 425 60.40 60.54 22.91
N CYS A 426 61.63 60.06 22.73
CA CYS A 426 62.26 60.06 21.41
C CYS A 426 61.55 59.06 20.48
N GLY A 427 61.09 59.49 19.30
CA GLY A 427 60.41 58.61 18.35
C GLY A 427 61.29 57.49 17.75
N TYR A 428 62.61 57.58 17.87
CA TYR A 428 63.55 56.57 17.37
C TYR A 428 63.96 55.58 18.47
N CYS A 429 64.60 56.05 19.55
CA CYS A 429 65.09 55.18 20.61
C CYS A 429 64.10 54.94 21.75
N HIS A 430 62.95 55.63 21.73
CA HIS A 430 61.90 55.55 22.76
C HIS A 430 62.38 55.85 24.19
N CYS A 431 63.55 56.47 24.37
CA CYS A 431 63.99 56.92 25.69
C CYS A 431 63.41 58.31 26.03
N PRO A 432 62.97 58.52 27.28
CA PRO A 432 62.61 59.83 27.80
C PRO A 432 63.81 60.78 27.75
N PHE A 433 63.53 62.04 27.44
CA PHE A 433 64.51 63.13 27.47
C PHE A 433 63.82 64.47 27.81
N ILE A 434 64.64 65.46 28.17
CA ILE A 434 64.19 66.82 28.47
C ILE A 434 64.79 67.74 27.42
N VAL A 435 63.97 68.65 26.89
CA VAL A 435 64.45 69.71 26.00
C VAL A 435 65.08 70.79 26.88
N ARG A 436 66.41 70.89 26.86
CA ARG A 436 67.10 72.06 27.44
C ARG A 436 66.93 73.23 26.48
N ILE A 437 66.09 74.19 26.84
CA ILE A 437 66.06 75.50 26.18
C ILE A 437 67.33 76.22 26.65
N PRO A 438 68.28 76.58 25.76
CA PRO A 438 69.50 77.27 26.19
C PRO A 438 69.15 78.65 26.74
N ALA A 439 69.54 78.88 28.00
CA ALA A 439 69.57 80.22 28.57
C ALA A 439 70.82 80.95 28.04
N ASN A 440 70.61 82.14 27.48
CA ASN A 440 71.57 83.16 27.06
C ASN A 440 72.41 82.90 25.79
N VAL A 441 71.90 83.42 24.67
CA VAL A 441 72.72 84.14 23.70
C VAL A 441 72.92 85.56 24.22
N ASN A 442 74.04 85.83 24.89
CA ASN A 442 74.56 87.18 25.08
C ASN A 442 75.58 87.45 23.95
N ALA A 443 75.26 88.40 23.07
CA ALA A 443 76.20 89.00 22.12
C ALA A 443 76.55 90.42 22.61
N HIS A 444 77.84 90.75 22.64
CA HIS A 444 78.37 92.07 22.99
C HIS A 444 78.44 93.00 21.77
N SER A 445 77.94 94.23 21.97
CA SER A 445 78.38 95.55 21.46
C SER A 445 78.76 95.76 19.98
N GLY A 446 77.91 96.54 19.31
CA GLY A 446 78.06 97.23 18.03
C GLY A 446 76.75 97.92 17.70
#